data_AF-A0A497N319-F1
#
_entry.id   AF-A0A497N319-F1
#
_cell.length_a   1.000
_cell.length_b   1.000
_cell.length_c   1.000
_cell.angle_alpha   90.00
_cell.angle_beta   90.00
_cell.angle_gamma   90.00
#
_symmetry.space_group_name_H-M   'P 1'
#
loop_
_entity.id
_entity.type
_entity.pdbx_description
1 polymer ?
#
loop_
_entity_poly.entity_id
_entity_poly.type
_entity_poly.pdbx_seq_one_letter_code
_entity_poly.pdbx_strand_id
1 'polypeptide(L)'
;TQVCYDINKTLKFLRMFKIFKIPILVGIFPMKNYGTANFFNAYVPGVSVPKDLMEKFVEVKKGGYSKKEKREKYDQINLDFFVPFVKELMKSKLCAGCHIMSVHYTEMIPKLLKEVQPIPEPAISVVSK
;
A
#
# COMPACT_ATOMS: atom_id res chain seq x y z
N THR A 1 10.09 3.16 7.20
CA THR A 1 10.25 1.75 7.62
C THR A 1 10.33 0.87 6.38
N GLN A 2 10.61 -0.43 6.52
CA GLN A 2 10.27 -1.42 5.47
C GLN A 2 8.74 -1.46 5.25
N VAL A 3 8.28 -2.11 4.18
CA VAL A 3 6.85 -2.36 3.93
C VAL A 3 6.17 -3.01 5.13
N CYS A 4 5.03 -2.48 5.51
CA CYS A 4 4.21 -2.94 6.61
C CYS A 4 2.86 -3.45 6.09
N TYR A 5 2.53 -4.71 6.41
CA TYR A 5 1.24 -5.33 6.07
C TYR A 5 0.40 -5.70 7.31
N ASP A 6 0.89 -5.45 8.52
CA ASP A 6 0.17 -5.78 9.75
C ASP A 6 0.03 -4.51 10.58
N ILE A 7 -1.20 -3.98 10.65
CA ILE A 7 -1.47 -2.72 11.32
C ILE A 7 -1.15 -2.80 12.81
N ASN A 8 -1.46 -3.92 13.47
CA ASN A 8 -1.24 -4.10 14.90
C ASN A 8 0.25 -4.15 15.23
N LYS A 9 1.04 -4.89 14.45
CA LYS A 9 2.51 -4.91 14.60
C LYS A 9 3.11 -3.54 14.31
N THR A 10 2.61 -2.86 13.29
CA THR A 10 3.06 -1.50 12.93
C THR A 10 2.81 -0.52 14.07
N LEU A 11 1.60 -0.48 14.62
CA LEU A 11 1.26 0.39 15.74
C LEU A 11 2.08 0.05 16.99
N LYS A 12 2.30 -1.24 17.28
CA LYS A 12 3.17 -1.67 18.39
C LYS A 12 4.60 -1.15 18.21
N PHE A 13 5.17 -1.29 17.02
CA PHE A 13 6.50 -0.76 16.68
C PHE A 13 6.55 0.76 16.86
N LEU A 14 5.58 1.51 16.32
CA LEU A 14 5.55 2.97 16.44
C LEU A 14 5.48 3.44 17.90
N ARG A 15 4.71 2.75 18.76
CA ARG A 15 4.65 3.08 20.20
C ARG A 15 6.01 2.93 20.88
N MET A 16 6.78 1.91 20.53
CA MET A 16 8.13 1.68 21.11
C MET A 16 9.10 2.81 20.78
N PHE A 17 8.97 3.42 19.59
CA PHE A 17 9.89 4.47 19.14
C PHE A 17 9.45 5.89 19.53
N LYS A 18 8.29 6.06 20.18
CA LYS A 18 7.79 7.38 20.60
C LYS A 18 8.78 8.16 21.48
N ILE A 19 9.60 7.45 22.26
CA ILE A 19 10.61 8.03 23.15
C ILE A 19 11.66 8.87 22.41
N PHE A 20 11.96 8.54 21.14
CA PHE A 20 13.01 9.18 20.38
C PHE A 20 12.59 10.51 19.75
N LYS A 21 11.28 10.85 19.78
CA LYS A 21 10.74 12.11 19.24
C LYS A 21 11.14 12.42 17.79
N ILE A 22 11.42 11.40 16.98
CA ILE A 22 11.72 11.54 15.55
C ILE A 22 10.49 11.24 14.69
N PRO A 23 10.30 11.92 13.54
CA PRO A 23 9.23 11.59 12.62
C PRO A 23 9.49 10.23 11.97
N ILE A 24 8.46 9.38 11.95
CA ILE A 24 8.50 8.07 11.29
C ILE A 24 7.54 8.09 10.12
N LEU A 25 8.02 7.65 8.95
CA LEU A 25 7.21 7.35 7.78
C LEU A 25 7.01 5.83 7.67
N VAL A 26 5.76 5.39 7.65
CA VAL A 26 5.41 3.98 7.48
C VAL A 26 5.46 3.62 6.00
N GLY A 27 6.29 2.62 5.65
CA GLY A 27 6.36 2.10 4.29
C GLY A 27 5.13 1.26 3.95
N ILE A 28 4.43 1.60 2.87
CA ILE A 28 3.36 0.78 2.28
C ILE A 28 3.67 0.49 0.81
N PHE A 29 3.21 -0.67 0.34
CA PHE A 29 3.48 -1.11 -1.03
C PHE A 29 2.25 -1.80 -1.65
N PRO A 30 1.43 -1.04 -2.40
CA PRO A 30 0.42 -1.59 -3.29
C PRO A 30 1.08 -2.40 -4.41
N MET A 31 0.64 -3.65 -4.61
CA MET A 31 1.29 -4.60 -5.52
C MET A 31 0.51 -4.74 -6.81
N LYS A 32 1.20 -4.61 -7.95
CA LYS A 32 0.61 -4.58 -9.29
C LYS A 32 -0.12 -5.86 -9.70
N ASN A 33 0.38 -7.01 -9.25
CA ASN A 33 -0.14 -8.33 -9.61
C ASN A 33 0.48 -9.42 -8.70
N TYR A 34 0.00 -10.65 -8.86
CA TYR A 34 0.51 -11.82 -8.13
C TYR A 34 2.02 -12.03 -8.30
N GLY A 35 2.59 -11.82 -9.49
CA GLY A 35 4.01 -12.01 -9.72
C GLY A 35 4.85 -11.10 -8.83
N THR A 36 4.49 -9.82 -8.75
CA THR A 36 5.12 -8.85 -7.85
C THR A 36 4.95 -9.25 -6.38
N ALA A 37 3.73 -9.63 -5.98
CA ALA A 37 3.45 -10.03 -4.59
C ALA A 37 4.25 -11.28 -4.17
N ASN A 38 4.28 -12.30 -5.03
CA ASN A 38 5.05 -13.52 -4.81
C ASN A 38 6.55 -13.25 -4.75
N PHE A 39 7.07 -12.37 -5.61
CA PHE A 39 8.47 -11.98 -5.57
C PHE A 39 8.83 -11.31 -4.24
N PHE A 40 8.04 -10.33 -3.80
CA PHE A 40 8.28 -9.64 -2.54
C PHE A 40 8.23 -10.59 -1.34
N ASN A 41 7.23 -11.47 -1.31
CA ASN A 41 7.09 -12.45 -0.23
C ASN A 41 8.25 -13.47 -0.19
N ALA A 42 8.76 -13.90 -1.35
CA ALA A 42 9.77 -14.95 -1.43
C ALA A 42 11.21 -14.43 -1.31
N TYR A 43 11.50 -13.23 -1.82
CA TYR A 43 12.87 -12.79 -2.04
C TYR A 43 13.26 -11.49 -1.32
N VAL A 44 12.31 -10.76 -0.71
CA VAL A 44 12.64 -9.53 0.03
C VAL A 44 12.73 -9.85 1.54
N PRO A 45 13.93 -9.76 2.15
CA PRO A 45 14.10 -10.08 3.57
C PRO A 45 13.24 -9.21 4.49
N GLY A 46 12.61 -9.86 5.47
CA GLY A 46 11.75 -9.18 6.45
C GLY A 46 10.39 -8.76 5.91
N VAL A 47 10.04 -9.12 4.67
CA VAL A 47 8.71 -8.92 4.10
C VAL A 47 7.94 -10.23 4.14
N SER A 48 6.72 -10.16 4.67
CA SER A 48 5.76 -11.26 4.61
C SER A 48 4.43 -10.69 4.17
N VAL A 49 4.00 -11.07 2.97
CA VAL A 49 2.70 -10.65 2.44
C VAL A 49 1.63 -11.49 3.13
N PRO A 50 0.53 -10.89 3.64
CA PRO A 50 -0.55 -11.63 4.27
C PRO A 50 -1.09 -12.74 3.37
N LYS A 51 -1.36 -13.91 3.96
CA LYS A 51 -1.77 -15.10 3.21
C LYS A 51 -3.09 -14.88 2.46
N ASP A 52 -4.04 -14.24 3.11
CA ASP A 52 -5.34 -13.85 2.54
C ASP A 52 -5.18 -12.89 1.36
N LEU A 53 -4.25 -11.93 1.46
CA LEU A 53 -3.92 -11.03 0.36
C LEU A 53 -3.28 -11.79 -0.81
N MET A 54 -2.38 -12.73 -0.53
CA MET A 54 -1.78 -13.59 -1.53
C MET A 54 -2.81 -14.48 -2.23
N GLU A 55 -3.75 -15.08 -1.49
CA GLU A 55 -4.83 -15.91 -2.03
C GLU A 55 -5.71 -15.14 -3.02
N LYS A 56 -6.17 -13.94 -2.64
CA LYS A 56 -6.93 -13.04 -3.53
C LYS A 56 -6.16 -12.72 -4.83
N PHE A 57 -4.84 -12.53 -4.72
CA PHE A 57 -4.00 -12.26 -5.90
C PHE A 57 -3.86 -13.50 -6.80
N VAL A 58 -3.74 -14.71 -6.22
CA VAL A 58 -3.71 -15.97 -6.98
C VAL A 58 -5.00 -16.17 -7.75
N GLU A 59 -6.15 -15.91 -7.14
CA GLU A 59 -7.47 -16.05 -7.76
C GLU A 59 -7.58 -15.19 -9.02
N VAL A 60 -7.19 -13.91 -8.93
CA VAL A 60 -7.17 -13.01 -10.10
C VAL A 60 -6.22 -13.51 -11.19
N LYS A 61 -5.03 -14.02 -10.81
CA LYS A 61 -4.08 -14.57 -11.78
C LYS A 61 -4.66 -15.76 -12.53
N LYS A 62 -5.26 -16.71 -11.81
CA LYS A 62 -5.80 -17.97 -12.36
C LYS A 62 -7.14 -17.80 -13.07
N GLY A 63 -7.90 -16.75 -12.75
CA GLY A 63 -9.17 -16.47 -13.39
C GLY A 63 -9.03 -16.21 -14.90
N GLY A 64 -10.06 -16.60 -15.66
CA GLY A 64 -10.20 -16.38 -17.10
C GLY A 64 -10.51 -14.92 -17.49
N TYR A 65 -10.02 -13.96 -16.71
CA TYR A 65 -10.24 -12.54 -16.93
C TYR A 65 -9.32 -11.98 -18.03
N SER A 66 -9.80 -10.99 -18.75
CA SER A 66 -8.97 -10.16 -19.64
C SER A 66 -7.90 -9.40 -18.85
N LYS A 67 -6.90 -8.87 -19.58
CA LYS A 67 -5.82 -8.06 -18.96
C LYS A 67 -6.36 -6.84 -18.22
N LYS A 68 -7.42 -6.20 -18.74
CA LYS A 68 -8.05 -5.02 -18.14
C LYS A 68 -8.75 -5.37 -16.83
N GLU A 69 -9.58 -6.42 -16.85
CA GLU A 69 -10.30 -6.89 -15.66
C GLU A 69 -9.35 -7.36 -14.55
N LYS A 70 -8.24 -8.04 -14.90
CA LYS A 70 -7.22 -8.40 -13.91
C LYS A 70 -6.66 -7.16 -13.21
N ARG A 71 -6.34 -6.11 -13.97
CA ARG A 71 -5.82 -4.86 -13.41
C ARG A 71 -6.82 -4.19 -12.48
N GLU A 72 -8.08 -4.10 -12.87
CA GLU A 72 -9.15 -3.51 -12.04
C GLU A 72 -9.36 -4.32 -10.74
N LYS A 73 -9.32 -5.66 -10.82
CA LYS A 73 -9.38 -6.50 -9.62
C LYS A 73 -8.18 -6.32 -8.69
N TYR A 74 -6.96 -6.25 -9.23
CA TYR A 74 -5.78 -5.96 -8.41
C TYR A 74 -5.85 -4.56 -7.79
N ASP A 75 -6.31 -3.54 -8.53
CA ASP A 75 -6.53 -2.21 -7.99
C ASP A 75 -7.48 -2.28 -6.78
N GLN A 76 -8.62 -2.98 -6.93
CA GLN A 76 -9.62 -3.10 -5.87
C GLN A 76 -9.07 -3.83 -4.63
N ILE A 77 -8.36 -4.95 -4.81
CA ILE A 77 -7.80 -5.69 -3.66
C ILE A 77 -6.79 -4.81 -2.90
N ASN A 78 -5.98 -4.00 -3.62
CA ASN A 78 -5.07 -3.05 -2.96
C ASN A 78 -5.82 -1.97 -2.20
N LEU A 79 -6.90 -1.41 -2.75
CA LEU A 79 -7.73 -0.41 -2.05
C LEU A 79 -8.37 -1.01 -0.80
N ASP A 80 -8.99 -2.18 -0.91
CA ASP A 80 -9.65 -2.87 0.20
C ASP A 80 -8.69 -3.13 1.36
N PHE A 81 -7.42 -3.39 1.06
CA PHE A 81 -6.40 -3.61 2.06
C PHE A 81 -5.83 -2.31 2.64
N PHE A 82 -5.36 -1.40 1.78
CA PHE A 82 -4.57 -0.25 2.22
C PHE A 82 -5.41 0.93 2.71
N VAL A 83 -6.65 1.10 2.25
CA VAL A 83 -7.53 2.16 2.73
C VAL A 83 -7.79 2.06 4.25
N PRO A 84 -8.27 0.92 4.79
CA PRO A 84 -8.45 0.79 6.24
C PRO A 84 -7.13 0.85 7.00
N PHE A 85 -6.06 0.26 6.45
CA PHE A 85 -4.72 0.32 7.06
C PHE A 85 -4.22 1.76 7.25
N VAL A 86 -4.28 2.58 6.20
CA VAL A 86 -3.85 3.98 6.24
C VAL A 86 -4.76 4.81 7.14
N LYS A 87 -6.07 4.61 7.10
CA LYS A 87 -7.02 5.31 7.98
C LYS A 87 -6.73 5.02 9.46
N GLU A 88 -6.43 3.78 9.82
CA GLU A 88 -6.06 3.42 11.18
C GLU A 88 -4.70 4.00 11.59
N LEU A 89 -3.71 4.01 10.68
CA LEU A 89 -2.43 4.70 10.92
C LEU A 89 -2.63 6.18 11.20
N MET A 90 -3.40 6.89 10.37
CA MET A 90 -3.68 8.32 10.55
C MET A 90 -4.39 8.58 11.88
N LYS A 91 -5.39 7.77 12.21
CA LYS A 91 -6.13 7.86 13.48
C LYS A 91 -5.23 7.68 14.70
N SER A 92 -4.21 6.83 14.60
CA SER A 92 -3.29 6.56 15.72
C SER A 92 -2.45 7.77 16.15
N LYS A 93 -2.19 8.72 15.23
CA LYS A 93 -1.26 9.85 15.42
C LYS A 93 0.15 9.43 15.88
N LEU A 94 0.59 8.21 15.52
CA LEU A 94 1.89 7.66 15.91
C LEU A 94 2.98 7.79 14.83
N CYS A 95 2.63 8.26 13.63
CA CYS A 95 3.57 8.46 12.53
C CYS A 95 3.30 9.80 11.84
N ALA A 96 4.30 10.32 11.13
CA ALA A 96 4.20 11.57 10.38
C ALA A 96 3.52 11.39 9.00
N GLY A 97 3.43 10.15 8.52
CA GLY A 97 2.81 9.83 7.24
C GLY A 97 3.21 8.46 6.71
N CYS A 98 2.90 8.23 5.43
CA CYS A 98 3.27 7.02 4.71
C CYS A 98 4.28 7.30 3.60
N HIS A 99 5.24 6.39 3.43
CA HIS A 99 6.05 6.30 2.21
C HIS A 99 5.41 5.25 1.30
N ILE A 100 4.83 5.69 0.18
CA ILE A 100 4.13 4.81 -0.77
C ILE A 100 5.10 4.40 -1.88
N MET A 101 5.49 3.13 -1.88
CA MET A 101 6.35 2.58 -2.92
C MET A 101 5.51 2.24 -4.16
N SER A 102 5.90 2.75 -5.33
CA SER A 102 5.12 2.57 -6.57
C SER A 102 5.50 1.31 -7.35
N VAL A 103 6.78 0.91 -7.37
CA VAL A 103 7.33 -0.25 -8.13
C VAL A 103 6.58 -0.55 -9.44
N HIS A 104 6.69 0.37 -10.41
CA HIS A 104 6.04 0.30 -11.73
C HIS A 104 4.49 0.24 -11.71
N TYR A 105 3.87 0.77 -10.65
CA TYR A 105 2.42 0.83 -10.42
C TYR A 105 1.99 2.22 -9.95
N THR A 106 2.47 3.26 -10.64
CA THR A 106 2.26 4.68 -10.27
C THR A 106 0.79 5.10 -10.35
N GLU A 107 0.00 4.49 -11.23
CA GLU A 107 -1.44 4.78 -11.37
C GLU A 107 -2.26 4.46 -10.10
N MET A 108 -1.72 3.64 -9.20
CA MET A 108 -2.42 3.18 -8.00
C MET A 108 -2.41 4.27 -6.92
N ILE A 109 -1.37 5.12 -6.92
CA ILE A 109 -1.20 6.20 -5.95
C ILE A 109 -2.41 7.15 -5.94
N PRO A 110 -2.80 7.81 -7.05
CA PRO A 110 -3.93 8.74 -7.02
C PRO A 110 -5.25 8.07 -6.62
N LYS A 111 -5.45 6.78 -6.96
CA LYS A 111 -6.63 6.02 -6.54
C LYS A 111 -6.67 5.84 -5.03
N LEU A 112 -5.55 5.40 -4.43
CA LEU A 112 -5.46 5.24 -2.99
C LEU A 112 -5.62 6.57 -2.26
N LEU A 113 -4.97 7.63 -2.76
CA LEU A 113 -5.02 8.95 -2.13
C LEU A 113 -6.46 9.48 -2.08
N LYS A 114 -7.24 9.34 -3.15
CA LYS A 114 -8.65 9.76 -3.21
C LYS A 114 -9.52 9.18 -2.08
N GLU A 115 -9.20 7.97 -1.62
CA GLU A 115 -9.96 7.25 -0.59
C GLU A 115 -9.57 7.61 0.86
N VAL A 116 -8.35 8.10 1.06
CA VAL A 116 -7.76 8.33 2.40
C VAL A 116 -7.56 9.80 2.74
N GLN A 117 -7.50 10.67 1.72
CA GLN A 117 -7.42 12.10 1.89
C GLN A 117 -8.07 12.85 0.72
N PRO A 118 -8.53 14.09 0.90
CA PRO A 118 -8.71 14.99 -0.22
C PRO A 118 -7.35 15.13 -0.93
N ILE A 119 -7.29 14.85 -2.22
CA ILE A 119 -6.10 15.14 -3.02
C ILE A 119 -6.04 16.67 -3.11
N PRO A 120 -5.05 17.35 -2.49
CA PRO A 120 -4.89 18.78 -2.73
C PRO A 120 -4.72 18.99 -4.24
N GLU A 121 -5.39 19.99 -4.81
CA GLU A 121 -5.21 20.33 -6.21
C GLU A 121 -3.71 20.46 -6.51
N PRO A 122 -3.23 19.97 -7.67
CA PRO A 122 -1.82 20.03 -7.99
C PRO A 122 -1.35 21.49 -7.89
N ALA A 123 -0.36 21.73 -7.03
CA ALA A 123 0.20 23.07 -6.79
C ALA A 123 0.84 23.70 -8.04
N ILE A 124 0.99 22.91 -9.11
CA ILE A 124 1.50 23.34 -10.40
C ILE A 124 0.55 22.78 -11.45
N SER A 125 -0.15 23.68 -12.15
CA SER A 125 -0.82 23.35 -13.40
C SER A 125 0.20 22.66 -14.30
N VAL A 126 -0.02 21.38 -14.60
CA VAL A 126 0.73 20.69 -15.64
C VAL A 126 0.52 21.52 -16.89
N VAL A 127 1.54 22.28 -17.30
CA VAL A 127 1.51 23.03 -18.55
C VAL A 127 1.32 21.98 -19.62
N SER A 128 0.12 21.95 -20.19
CA SER A 128 -0.14 21.19 -21.42
C SER A 128 0.91 21.62 -22.43
N LYS A 129 1.53 20.63 -23.07
CA LYS A 129 2.59 20.75 -24.06
C LYS A 129 2.43 21.94 -25.01
#